data_AF-A0A4Q0NX62-F1
#
_entry.id   AF-A0A4Q0NX62-F1
#
_cell.length_a   1.000
_cell.length_b   1.000
_cell.length_c   1.000
_cell.angle_alpha   90.00
_cell.angle_beta   90.00
_cell.angle_gamma   90.00
#
_symmetry.space_group_name_H-M   'P 1'
#
loop_
_entity.id
_entity.type
_entity.pdbx_description
1 polymer ?
#
loop_
_entity_poly.entity_id
_entity_poly.type
_entity_poly.pdbx_seq_one_letter_code
_entity_poly.pdbx_strand_id
1 'polypeptide(L)'
;MEAGIQILQKAEAAKLYKDLIIQLNKDFLRAGIADQFGEKLTPEALVRNLTATLYTTIVSDFEAYLNLLYVIDVSESKIKKLPQQEVHEFALAVSALILEREFVKVSFKNRNE
;
A
#
# COMPACT_ATOMS: atom_id res chain seq x y z
N MET A 1 -1.31 12.50 -2.98
CA MET A 1 0.11 12.04 -3.00
C MET A 1 0.78 12.26 -1.65
N GLU A 2 0.57 13.42 -1.01
CA GLU A 2 1.19 13.78 0.28
C GLU A 2 0.94 12.78 1.42
N ALA A 3 -0.28 12.26 1.55
CA ALA A 3 -0.63 11.34 2.65
C ALA A 3 0.23 10.06 2.67
N GLY A 4 0.45 9.42 1.51
CA GLY A 4 1.28 8.22 1.41
C GLY A 4 2.75 8.51 1.75
N ILE A 5 3.27 9.65 1.29
CA ILE A 5 4.65 10.08 1.56
C ILE A 5 4.84 10.33 3.07
N GLN A 6 3.89 10.99 3.73
CA GLN A 6 3.97 11.25 5.17
C GLN A 6 4.00 9.96 6.00
N ILE A 7 3.27 8.92 5.61
CA ILE A 7 3.30 7.61 6.28
C ILE A 7 4.69 6.98 6.16
N LEU A 8 5.26 7.03 4.96
CA LEU A 8 6.58 6.49 4.68
C LEU A 8 7.71 7.25 5.41
N GLN A 9 7.61 8.58 5.49
CA GLN A 9 8.54 9.40 6.29
C GLN A 9 8.45 9.06 7.79
N LYS A 10 7.24 8.79 8.30
CA LYS A 10 7.07 8.30 9.69
C LYS A 10 7.68 6.91 9.87
N ALA A 11 7.52 6.02 8.89
CA ALA A 11 8.13 4.70 8.91
C ALA A 11 9.66 4.79 8.88
N GLU A 12 10.23 5.70 8.10
CA GLU A 12 11.67 5.96 8.05
C GLU A 12 12.19 6.49 9.40
N ALA A 13 11.52 7.48 9.98
CA ALA A 13 11.85 8.01 11.31
C ALA A 13 11.77 6.93 12.42
N ALA A 14 10.85 5.98 12.28
CA ALA A 14 10.69 4.85 13.19
C ALA A 14 11.63 3.66 12.89
N LYS A 15 12.47 3.74 11.84
CA LYS A 15 13.31 2.64 11.32
C LYS A 15 12.51 1.41 10.84
N LEU A 16 11.24 1.61 10.52
CA LEU A 16 10.29 0.59 10.05
C LEU A 16 10.13 0.55 8.53
N TYR A 17 10.78 1.46 7.80
CA TYR A 17 10.60 1.60 6.35
C TYR A 17 10.89 0.30 5.58
N LYS A 18 11.99 -0.37 5.93
CA LYS A 18 12.36 -1.65 5.32
C LYS A 18 11.35 -2.74 5.64
N ASP A 19 10.92 -2.85 6.89
CA ASP A 19 9.92 -3.83 7.32
C ASP A 19 8.58 -3.61 6.62
N LEU A 20 8.19 -2.35 6.41
CA LEU A 20 6.99 -1.96 5.68
C LEU A 20 7.06 -2.45 4.23
N ILE A 21 8.18 -2.24 3.54
CA ILE A 21 8.36 -2.71 2.16
C ILE A 21 8.32 -4.25 2.10
N ILE A 22 8.98 -4.93 3.03
CA ILE A 22 8.99 -6.40 3.09
C ILE A 22 7.57 -6.93 3.30
N GLN A 23 6.82 -6.34 4.23
CA GLN A 23 5.45 -6.76 4.51
C GLN A 23 4.51 -6.45 3.32
N LEU A 24 4.67 -5.28 2.69
CA LEU A 24 3.94 -4.91 1.48
C LEU A 24 4.18 -5.93 0.35
N ASN A 25 5.44 -6.26 0.05
CA ASN A 25 5.79 -7.26 -0.97
C ASN A 25 5.21 -8.65 -0.65
N LYS A 26 5.21 -9.03 0.63
CA LYS A 26 4.62 -10.30 1.07
C LYS A 26 3.12 -10.34 0.83
N ASP A 27 2.41 -9.27 1.14
CA ASP A 27 0.97 -9.20 0.96
C ASP A 27 0.57 -9.08 -0.52
N PHE A 28 1.38 -8.42 -1.35
CA PHE A 28 1.25 -8.42 -2.81
C PHE A 28 1.35 -9.85 -3.38
N LEU A 29 2.40 -10.59 -2.99
CA LEU A 29 2.57 -11.97 -3.44
C LEU A 29 1.41 -12.87 -3.02
N ARG A 30 0.88 -12.69 -1.80
CA ARG A 30 -0.29 -13.44 -1.29
C ARG A 30 -1.58 -13.11 -2.03
N ALA A 31 -1.68 -11.91 -2.59
CA ALA A 31 -2.79 -11.50 -3.45
C ALA A 31 -2.67 -12.00 -4.90
N GLY A 32 -1.56 -12.69 -5.24
CA GLY A 32 -1.26 -13.14 -6.60
C GLY A 32 -0.58 -12.09 -7.47
N ILE A 33 -0.13 -10.97 -6.90
CA ILE A 33 0.57 -9.90 -7.61
C ILE A 33 2.08 -10.14 -7.52
N ALA A 34 2.73 -10.33 -8.66
CA ALA A 34 4.17 -10.63 -8.73
C ALA A 34 5.07 -9.39 -8.60
N ASP A 35 4.50 -8.18 -8.74
CA ASP A 35 5.24 -6.93 -8.58
C ASP A 35 5.84 -6.80 -7.18
N GLN A 36 7.08 -6.32 -7.13
CA GLN A 36 7.82 -6.10 -5.90
C GLN A 36 8.48 -4.73 -5.89
N PHE A 37 8.55 -4.16 -4.70
CA PHE A 37 9.17 -2.87 -4.45
C PHE A 37 10.55 -3.06 -3.83
N GLY A 38 11.54 -2.30 -4.30
CA GLY A 38 12.90 -2.35 -3.78
C GLY A 38 13.01 -1.64 -2.41
N GLU A 39 13.73 -2.24 -1.47
CA GLU A 39 13.91 -1.70 -0.11
C GLU A 39 14.63 -0.33 -0.04
N LYS A 40 15.33 0.04 -1.12
CA LYS A 40 16.10 1.31 -1.22
C LYS A 40 15.37 2.39 -2.01
N LEU A 41 14.09 2.18 -2.35
CA LEU A 41 13.29 3.20 -3.02
C LEU A 41 13.12 4.42 -2.09
N THR A 42 13.02 5.60 -2.68
CA THR A 42 12.60 6.78 -1.91
C THR A 42 11.10 6.70 -1.61
N PRO A 43 10.61 7.35 -0.55
CA PRO A 43 9.18 7.43 -0.25
C PRO A 43 8.31 7.82 -1.45
N GLU A 44 8.76 8.81 -2.23
CA GLU A 44 8.03 9.28 -3.42
C GLU A 44 8.04 8.23 -4.53
N ALA A 45 9.18 7.56 -4.75
CA ALA A 45 9.27 6.50 -5.74
C ALA A 45 8.38 5.31 -5.37
N LEU A 46 8.33 4.93 -4.10
CA LEU A 46 7.47 3.86 -3.60
C LEU A 46 5.99 4.20 -3.81
N VAL A 47 5.54 5.40 -3.42
CA VAL A 47 4.13 5.82 -3.63
C VAL A 47 3.78 5.84 -5.10
N ARG A 48 4.66 6.36 -5.96
CA ARG A 48 4.42 6.38 -7.42
C ARG A 48 4.30 4.98 -7.99
N ASN A 49 5.25 4.09 -7.67
CA ASN A 49 5.26 2.72 -8.19
C ASN A 49 4.05 1.92 -7.67
N LEU A 50 3.72 2.07 -6.39
CA LEU A 50 2.55 1.45 -5.78
C LEU A 50 1.26 1.93 -6.47
N THR A 51 1.12 3.23 -6.67
CA THR A 51 -0.04 3.82 -7.38
C THR A 51 -0.16 3.29 -8.80
N ALA A 52 0.95 3.22 -9.55
CA ALA A 52 0.96 2.71 -10.92
C ALA A 52 0.63 1.22 -10.99
N THR A 53 1.15 0.43 -10.05
CA THR A 53 0.83 -0.99 -9.93
C THR A 53 -0.65 -1.18 -9.64
N LEU A 54 -1.18 -0.49 -8.63
CA LEU A 54 -2.61 -0.54 -8.28
C LEU A 54 -3.50 -0.10 -9.44
N TYR A 55 -3.16 0.98 -10.13
CA TYR A 55 -3.90 1.41 -11.31
C TYR A 55 -3.98 0.29 -12.36
N THR A 56 -2.83 -0.33 -12.66
CA THR A 56 -2.74 -1.43 -13.62
C THR A 56 -3.55 -2.63 -13.15
N THR A 57 -3.44 -3.02 -11.88
CA THR A 57 -4.20 -4.13 -11.28
C THR A 57 -5.70 -3.85 -11.32
N ILE A 58 -6.16 -2.65 -10.93
CA ILE A 58 -7.58 -2.30 -10.94
C ILE A 58 -8.18 -2.41 -12.35
N VAL A 59 -7.43 -1.97 -13.37
CA VAL A 59 -7.90 -1.96 -14.76
C VAL A 59 -7.80 -3.33 -15.42
N SER A 60 -6.74 -4.10 -15.11
CA SER A 60 -6.39 -5.33 -15.85
C SER A 60 -6.81 -6.61 -15.14
N ASP A 61 -6.87 -6.60 -13.80
CA ASP A 61 -7.18 -7.74 -12.95
C ASP A 61 -7.87 -7.30 -11.65
N PHE A 62 -9.16 -6.98 -11.76
CA PHE A 62 -9.93 -6.50 -10.63
C PHE A 62 -10.07 -7.54 -9.51
N GLU A 63 -10.00 -8.83 -9.82
CA GLU A 63 -10.03 -9.89 -8.81
C GLU A 63 -8.76 -9.88 -7.96
N ALA A 64 -7.58 -9.75 -8.57
CA ALA A 64 -6.32 -9.59 -7.84
C ALA A 64 -6.33 -8.32 -6.96
N TYR A 65 -6.94 -7.23 -7.42
CA TYR A 65 -7.15 -6.04 -6.61
C TYR A 65 -8.02 -6.29 -5.37
N LEU A 66 -9.17 -6.96 -5.52
CA LEU A 66 -10.04 -7.31 -4.39
C LEU A 66 -9.31 -8.24 -3.40
N ASN A 67 -8.57 -9.22 -3.91
CA ASN A 67 -7.74 -10.10 -3.10
C ASN A 67 -6.67 -9.33 -2.32
N LEU A 68 -6.03 -8.33 -2.94
CA LEU A 68 -5.06 -7.47 -2.28
C LEU A 68 -5.66 -6.71 -1.10
N LEU A 69 -6.83 -6.07 -1.31
CA LEU A 69 -7.52 -5.38 -0.23
C LEU A 69 -7.84 -6.32 0.93
N TYR A 70 -8.30 -7.54 0.64
CA TYR A 70 -8.59 -8.55 1.64
C TYR A 70 -7.34 -8.97 2.43
N VAL A 71 -6.24 -9.30 1.75
CA VAL A 71 -4.98 -9.73 2.39
C VAL A 71 -4.39 -8.62 3.27
N ILE A 72 -4.48 -7.36 2.81
CA ILE A 72 -3.95 -6.21 3.53
C ILE A 72 -4.86 -5.78 4.70
N ASP A 73 -6.07 -6.33 4.78
CA ASP A 73 -7.14 -5.90 5.70
C ASP A 73 -7.57 -4.44 5.43
N VAL A 74 -7.66 -4.02 4.16
CA VAL A 74 -8.25 -2.71 3.84
C VAL A 74 -9.77 -2.82 3.86
N SER A 75 -10.42 -2.03 4.72
CA SER A 75 -11.88 -2.06 4.86
C SER A 75 -12.56 -1.59 3.58
N GLU A 76 -13.40 -2.44 2.98
CA GLU A 76 -14.26 -2.07 1.86
C GLU A 76 -15.11 -0.84 2.16
N SER A 77 -15.55 -0.67 3.41
CA SER A 77 -16.33 0.49 3.85
C SER A 77 -15.52 1.79 3.74
N LYS A 78 -14.19 1.75 3.91
CA LYS A 78 -13.32 2.92 3.64
C LYS A 78 -13.24 3.19 2.13
N ILE A 79 -13.13 2.14 1.32
CA ILE A 79 -13.07 2.24 -0.15
C ILE A 79 -14.35 2.83 -0.73
N LYS A 80 -15.52 2.33 -0.30
CA LYS A 80 -16.85 2.81 -0.75
C LYS A 80 -17.16 4.25 -0.34
N LYS A 81 -16.46 4.78 0.67
CA LYS A 81 -16.57 6.18 1.13
C LYS A 81 -15.66 7.13 0.36
N LEU A 82 -14.75 6.62 -0.46
CA LEU A 82 -13.94 7.48 -1.31
C LEU A 82 -14.85 8.20 -2.32
N PRO A 83 -14.60 9.50 -2.60
CA PRO A 83 -15.40 10.24 -3.55
C PRO A 83 -15.36 9.55 -4.93
N GLN A 84 -16.44 9.71 -5.70
CA GLN A 84 -16.44 9.34 -7.12
C GLN A 84 -15.35 10.14 -7.81
N GLN A 85 -14.36 9.43 -8.34
CA GLN A 85 -13.13 10.00 -8.86
C GLN A 85 -12.60 9.11 -9.99
N GLU A 86 -11.74 9.67 -10.82
CA GLU A 86 -11.09 8.93 -11.90
C GLU A 86 -10.21 7.81 -11.32
N VAL A 87 -10.00 6.74 -12.09
CA VAL A 87 -9.30 5.53 -11.62
C VAL A 87 -7.89 5.84 -11.09
N HIS A 88 -7.22 6.85 -11.66
CA HIS A 88 -5.88 7.26 -11.21
C HIS A 88 -5.91 7.93 -9.82
N GLU A 89 -6.92 8.76 -9.52
CA GLU A 89 -7.10 9.38 -8.21
C GLU A 89 -7.51 8.31 -7.18
N PHE A 90 -8.36 7.38 -7.60
CA PHE A 90 -8.77 6.24 -6.79
C PHE A 90 -7.57 5.36 -6.41
N ALA A 91 -6.74 4.96 -7.38
CA ALA A 91 -5.53 4.18 -7.12
C ALA A 91 -4.58 4.91 -6.14
N LEU A 92 -4.46 6.23 -6.27
CA LEU A 92 -3.65 7.04 -5.36
C LEU A 92 -4.23 7.04 -3.94
N ALA A 93 -5.54 7.20 -3.79
CA ALA A 93 -6.21 7.18 -2.50
C ALA A 93 -6.07 5.80 -1.81
N VAL A 94 -6.24 4.72 -2.58
CA VAL A 94 -6.08 3.35 -2.08
C VAL A 94 -4.63 3.04 -1.71
N SER A 95 -3.65 3.56 -2.47
CA SER A 95 -2.23 3.41 -2.12
C SER A 95 -1.93 3.95 -0.71
N ALA A 96 -2.51 5.08 -0.35
CA ALA A 96 -2.34 5.67 0.99
C ALA A 96 -2.99 4.82 2.08
N LEU A 97 -4.18 4.24 1.82
CA LEU A 97 -4.84 3.34 2.76
C LEU A 97 -4.06 2.04 2.98
N ILE A 98 -3.46 1.50 1.93
CA ILE A 98 -2.58 0.33 2.01
C ILE A 98 -1.36 0.66 2.86
N LEU A 99 -0.66 1.75 2.57
CA LEU A 99 0.51 2.17 3.34
C LEU A 99 0.18 2.43 4.81
N GLU A 100 -0.99 3.01 5.11
CA GLU A 100 -1.47 3.21 6.48
C GLU A 100 -1.59 1.86 7.21
N ARG A 101 -2.24 0.87 6.58
CA ARG A 101 -2.41 -0.47 7.16
C ARG A 101 -1.08 -1.18 7.36
N GLU A 102 -0.18 -1.11 6.39
CA GLU A 102 1.13 -1.75 6.46
C GLU A 102 1.99 -1.13 7.57
N PHE A 103 2.00 0.20 7.67
CA PHE A 103 2.70 0.90 8.75
C PHE A 103 2.18 0.47 10.14
N VAL A 104 0.86 0.37 10.30
CA VAL A 104 0.25 -0.08 11.55
C VAL A 104 0.66 -1.51 11.89
N LYS A 105 0.61 -2.44 10.92
CA LYS A 105 1.04 -3.84 11.10
C LYS A 105 2.49 -3.94 11.58
N VAL A 106 3.42 -3.27 10.90
CA VAL A 106 4.85 -3.35 11.26
C VAL A 106 5.17 -2.62 12.56
N SER A 107 4.42 -1.56 12.89
CA SER A 107 4.55 -0.87 14.18
C SER A 107 4.10 -1.73 15.36
N PHE A 108 3.02 -2.50 15.20
CA PHE A 108 2.58 -3.43 16.25
C PHE A 108 3.54 -4.61 16.42
N LYS A 109 4.08 -5.12 15.31
CA LYS A 109 5.04 -6.23 15.34
C LYS A 109 6.32 -5.86 16.10
N ASN A 110 6.86 -4.66 15.84
CA ASN A 110 8.06 -4.14 16.51
C ASN A 110 7.83 -3.63 17.96
N ARG A 111 6.58 -3.44 18.40
CA ARG A 111 6.27 -3.07 19.79
C ARG A 111 6.17 -4.27 20.74
N ASN A 112 6.06 -5.48 20.18
CA ASN A 112 5.90 -6.72 20.92
C ASN A 112 7.19 -7.57 20.93
N GLU A 113 8.31 -7.00 20.47
CA GLU A 113 9.68 -7.53 20.58
C GLU A 113 10.48 -6.69 21.59
#